data_AF-K1T8L8-F1
#
_entry.id   AF-K1T8L8-F1
#
_cell.length_a   1.000
_cell.length_b   1.000
_cell.length_c   1.000
_cell.angle_alpha   90.00
_cell.angle_beta   90.00
_cell.angle_gamma   90.00
#
_symmetry.space_group_name_H-M   'P 1'
#
loop_
_entity.id
_entity.type
_entity.pdbx_description
1 polymer ?
#
loop_
_entity_poly.entity_id
_entity_poly.type
_entity_poly.pdbx_seq_one_letter_code
_entity_poly.pdbx_strand_id
1 'polypeptide(L)' 'MEKAQALGLKFCEENFSGHPAIVCTHPDGHNHSGNIHVHIVIGSIRMREVERKPYMQKPRDWRRA' A
#
# COMPACT_ATOMS: atom_id res chain seq x y z
N MET A 1 17.68 1.70 -0.75
CA MET A 1 16.64 1.23 0.19
C MET A 1 15.61 2.30 0.50
N GLU A 2 16.00 3.44 1.06
CA GLU A 2 15.07 4.52 1.46
C GLU A 2 14.16 5.03 0.34
N LYS A 3 14.70 5.26 -0.87
CA LYS A 3 13.90 5.70 -2.01
C LYS A 3 12.81 4.69 -2.39
N ALA A 4 13.13 3.39 -2.36
CA ALA A 4 12.16 2.34 -2.66
C ALA A 4 11.09 2.25 -1.56
N GLN A 5 11.49 2.34 -0.30
CA GLN A 5 10.57 2.40 0.84
C GLN A 5 9.61 3.59 0.73
N ALA A 6 10.13 4.79 0.42
CA ALA A 6 9.32 5.99 0.25
C ALA A 6 8.33 5.87 -0.92
N LEU A 7 8.75 5.26 -2.03
CA LEU A 7 7.86 4.97 -3.16
C LEU A 7 6.75 4.00 -2.77
N GLY A 8 7.06 2.94 -2.01
CA GLY A 8 6.06 2.00 -1.51
C GLY A 8 5.04 2.63 -0.56
N LEU A 9 5.50 3.50 0.34
CA LEU A 9 4.63 4.28 1.24
C LEU A 9 3.69 5.21 0.45
N LYS A 10 4.24 5.97 -0.50
CA LYS A 10 3.47 6.87 -1.37
C LYS A 10 2.42 6.10 -2.18
N PHE A 11 2.80 4.95 -2.74
CA PHE A 11 1.86 4.10 -3.47
C PHE A 11 0.69 3.64 -2.58
N CYS A 12 0.96 3.29 -1.32
CA CYS A 12 -0.09 2.92 -0.37
C CYS A 12 -1.02 4.09 -0.03
N GLU A 13 -0.45 5.28 0.18
CA GLU A 13 -1.24 6.50 0.45
C GLU A 13 -2.17 6.84 -0.70
N GLU A 14 -1.67 6.80 -1.94
CA GLU A 14 -2.46 7.16 -3.12
C GLU A 14 -3.55 6.13 -3.44
N ASN A 15 -3.26 4.83 -3.30
CA ASN A 15 -4.12 3.76 -3.82
C ASN A 15 -4.95 3.05 -2.73
N PHE A 16 -4.44 3.00 -1.51
CA PHE A 16 -5.02 2.24 -0.38
C PHE A 16 -5.18 3.09 0.88
N SER A 17 -5.28 4.42 0.74
CA SER A 17 -5.58 5.34 1.85
C SER A 17 -6.72 4.80 2.71
N GLY A 18 -6.63 4.95 4.03
CA GLY A 18 -7.63 4.46 4.98
C GLY A 18 -7.54 2.97 5.33
N HIS A 19 -6.78 2.17 4.58
CA HIS A 19 -6.38 0.83 5.00
C HIS A 19 -5.08 0.89 5.82
N PRO A 20 -4.93 0.06 6.85
CA PRO A 20 -3.62 -0.15 7.46
C PRO A 20 -2.72 -0.86 6.45
N ALA A 21 -1.49 -0.37 6.28
CA ALA A 21 -0.52 -0.96 5.37
C ALA A 21 0.84 -1.07 6.05
N ILE A 22 1.56 -2.16 5.78
CA ILE A 22 2.95 -2.36 6.15
C ILE A 22 3.75 -2.43 4.86
N VAL A 23 4.83 -1.65 4.79
CA VAL A 23 5.72 -1.58 3.64
C VAL A 23 7.10 -2.00 4.11
N CYS A 24 7.68 -3.03 3.49
CA CYS A 24 9.01 -3.54 3.81
C CYS A 24 9.86 -3.57 2.53
N THR A 25 11.04 -2.95 2.57
CA THR A 25 11.98 -2.97 1.44
C THR A 25 13.11 -3.96 1.73
N HIS A 26 13.45 -4.81 0.77
CA HIS A 26 14.60 -5.71 0.85
C HIS A 26 15.53 -5.55 -0.38
N PRO A 27 16.87 -5.66 -0.22
CA PRO A 27 17.84 -5.51 -1.31
C PRO A 27 18.26 -6.83 -1.97
N ASP A 28 17.85 -7.96 -1.42
CA ASP A 28 18.34 -9.31 -1.75
C ASP A 28 17.71 -9.88 -3.03
N GLY A 29 16.44 -9.58 -3.27
CA GLY A 29 15.69 -10.08 -4.44
C GLY A 29 15.52 -11.60 -4.45
N HIS A 30 14.57 -12.11 -5.24
CA HIS A 30 14.44 -13.56 -5.41
C HIS A 30 15.73 -14.14 -6.02
N ASN A 31 16.14 -15.33 -5.56
CA ASN A 31 17.36 -16.04 -5.99
C ASN A 31 18.66 -15.20 -5.93
N HIS A 32 18.79 -14.30 -4.95
CA HIS A 32 19.95 -13.41 -4.81
C HIS A 32 20.21 -12.52 -6.03
N SER A 33 19.15 -12.14 -6.75
CA SER A 33 19.26 -11.25 -7.91
C SER A 33 19.75 -9.84 -7.55
N GLY A 34 19.77 -9.46 -6.27
CA GLY A 34 20.21 -8.14 -5.82
C GLY A 34 19.23 -7.02 -6.15
N ASN A 35 18.02 -7.37 -6.58
CA ASN A 35 16.99 -6.40 -6.94
C ASN A 35 16.34 -5.81 -5.68
N ILE A 36 16.41 -4.49 -5.57
CA ILE A 36 15.65 -3.75 -4.56
C ILE A 36 14.17 -3.88 -4.88
N HIS A 37 13.41 -4.40 -3.93
CA HIS A 37 11.97 -4.59 -4.08
C HIS A 37 11.25 -4.27 -2.77
N VAL A 38 9.94 -4.09 -2.87
CA VAL A 38 9.08 -3.71 -1.75
C VAL A 38 7.96 -4.75 -1.62
N HIS A 39 7.77 -5.27 -0.41
CA HIS A 39 6.58 -6.01 -0.02
C HIS A 39 5.57 -5.05 0.60
N ILE A 40 4.34 -5.11 0.13
CA ILE A 40 3.23 -4.33 0.65
C ILE A 40 2.20 -5.31 1.20
N VAL A 41 1.91 -5.22 2.50
CA VAL A 41 0.84 -5.95 3.16
C VAL A 41 -0.27 -4.95 3.49
N ILE A 42 -1.49 -5.22 3.03
CA ILE A 42 -2.64 -4.33 3.21
C ILE A 42 -3.68 -5.06 4.03
N GLY A 43 -4.13 -4.44 5.12
CA GLY A 43 -5.27 -4.96 5.88
C GLY A 43 -6.57 -4.75 5.09
N SER A 44 -7.33 -5.82 4.91
CA SER A 44 -8.58 -5.78 4.12
C SER A 44 -9.66 -4.89 4.75
N ILE A 45 -9.57 -4.60 6.04
CA ILE A 45 -10.50 -3.72 6.75
C ILE A 45 -10.04 -2.27 6.65
N ARG A 46 -10.91 -1.42 6.08
CA ARG A 46 -10.72 0.02 6.03
C ARG A 46 -11.02 0.63 7.40
N MET A 47 -10.00 1.20 8.03
CA MET A 47 -10.09 1.75 9.38
C MET A 47 -10.53 3.22 9.41
N ARG A 48 -10.44 3.91 8.27
CA ARG A 48 -10.79 5.34 8.15
C ARG A 48 -11.52 5.61 6.84
N GLU A 49 -12.46 6.55 6.88
CA GLU A 49 -13.12 7.04 5.68
C GLU A 49 -12.13 7.84 4.83
N VAL A 50 -12.34 7.84 3.51
CA VAL A 50 -11.58 8.61 2.55
C VAL A 50 -12.51 9.25 1.53
N GLU A 51 -12.00 10.22 0.79
CA GLU A 51 -12.72 10.78 -0.35
C GLU A 51 -13.02 9.69 -1.39
N ARG A 52 -14.28 9.64 -1.85
CA ARG A 52 -14.69 8.68 -2.87
C ARG A 52 -14.04 9.02 -4.21
N LYS A 53 -13.26 8.09 -4.74
CA LYS A 53 -12.67 8.20 -6.08
C LYS A 53 -13.58 7.61 -7.16
N PRO A 54 -13.42 8.00 -8.45
CA PRO A 54 -14.29 7.54 -9.54
C PRO A 54 -14.35 6.01 -9.73
N TYR A 55 -13.28 5.29 -9.37
CA TYR A 55 -13.19 3.84 -9.49
C TYR A 55 -13.83 3.07 -8.32
N MET A 56 -14.28 3.76 -7.27
CA MET A 56 -14.89 3.14 -6.08
C MET A 56 -16.39 2.94 -6.28
N GLN A 57 -16.85 1.69 -6.18
CA GLN A 57 -18.21 1.28 -6.57
C GLN A 57 -19.12 1.03 -5.37
N LYS A 58 -18.60 0.43 -4.31
CA LYS A 58 -19.36 0.04 -3.12
C LYS A 58 -19.05 0.98 -1.96
N PRO A 59 -20.01 1.28 -1.06
CA PRO A 59 -19.75 2.16 0.10
C PRO A 59 -18.51 1.80 0.91
N ARG A 60 -18.21 0.50 1.08
CA ARG A 60 -17.02 -0.01 1.78
C ARG A 60 -15.68 0.38 1.13
N ASP A 61 -15.70 0.81 -0.11
CA ASP A 61 -14.50 1.20 -0.86
C ASP A 61 -13.97 2.57 -0.39
N TRP A 62 -14.81 3.39 0.27
CA TRP A 62 -14.40 4.70 0.81
C TRP A 62 -14.91 5.01 2.23
N ARG A 63 -15.97 4.34 2.70
CA ARG A 63 -16.45 4.45 4.08
C ARG A 63 -15.82 3.38 4.97
N ARG A 64 -15.70 3.69 6.25
CA ARG A 64 -15.19 2.74 7.25
C ARG A 64 -16.04 1.46 7.20
N ALA A 65 -15.36 0.32 7.11
CA ALA A 65 -15.98 -0.99 7.04
C ALA A 65 -16.44 -1.48 8.43
#